data_AF-A0A976FRK5-F1
#
_entry.id   AF-A0A976FRK5-F1
#
_cell.length_a   1.000
_cell.length_b   1.000
_cell.length_c   1.000
_cell.angle_alpha   90.00
_cell.angle_beta   90.00
_cell.angle_gamma   90.00
#
_symmetry.space_group_name_H-M   'P 1'
#
loop_
_entity.id
_entity.type
_entity.pdbx_description
1 polymer ?
#
loop_
_entity_poly.entity_id
_entity_poly.type
_entity_poly.pdbx_seq_one_letter_code
_entity_poly.pdbx_strand_id
1 'polypeptide(L)'
;MPYLELLLLVLATTVQAETLCSLPPVVYTTAKVAYPAAAFAIEALEQNNIATWYSDQLKSGDYAQLATDLVSLCPEDSRLSVVVYGLPEKDCNLKTPTDRTVHTAADYVAFLTKLTTTIGKRKVLYILEPDAIGLLTDASSCGHKAGYLANLQTAVGLLSQNDNAMIYLEVGYWTLESPATATNVATLVKQLTTPGSRVKGITLNTLNYQSINTLSTLCTTFQNAMGSTDLHCVIDTSRNRNDKPPNHEWCNVQTTGIGALPTDQTGYANVDYFVWATPPGTSDGTCRHRRSNSMAGPPPGEFFPAFFQSLWNQSLLVAEKKYPPISGTLIESDETLADENDATDTRPRLHAANDAYIDDDTLHSATALQVSGENSSKNTRGTGVVAIVALVGVAVVAVGAVVNWRRKEGKLKVARETALSALAPLPNFPPRERDSLSIL
;
A
#
# COMPACT_ATOMS: atom_id res chain seq x y z
N MET A 1 27.84 27.48 -52.23
CA MET A 1 27.25 26.43 -51.38
C MET A 1 26.93 27.07 -50.03
N PRO A 2 25.66 27.34 -49.67
CA PRO A 2 25.34 27.77 -48.32
C PRO A 2 25.11 26.55 -47.42
N TYR A 3 25.62 26.63 -46.21
CA TYR A 3 25.52 25.63 -45.16
C TYR A 3 24.07 25.50 -44.69
N LEU A 4 23.54 24.28 -44.73
CA LEU A 4 22.24 23.90 -44.17
C LEU A 4 22.48 23.49 -42.71
N GLU A 5 22.22 24.38 -41.76
CA GLU A 5 22.22 24.02 -40.34
C GLU A 5 20.96 23.18 -40.03
N LEU A 6 21.19 21.90 -39.75
CA LEU A 6 20.16 20.98 -39.29
C LEU A 6 19.92 21.24 -37.79
N LEU A 7 18.88 22.01 -37.48
CA LEU A 7 18.44 22.23 -36.10
C LEU A 7 17.82 20.92 -35.57
N LEU A 8 18.55 20.18 -34.74
CA LEU A 8 18.03 19.00 -34.04
C LEU A 8 17.04 19.46 -32.97
N LEU A 9 15.74 19.35 -33.24
CA LEU A 9 14.70 19.57 -32.24
C LEU A 9 14.71 18.38 -31.26
N VAL A 10 15.38 18.54 -30.12
CA VAL A 10 15.22 17.61 -29.00
C VAL A 10 13.85 17.87 -28.38
N LEU A 11 12.86 17.09 -28.78
CA LEU A 11 11.57 17.01 -28.10
C LEU A 11 11.82 16.38 -26.72
N ALA A 12 12.04 17.22 -25.71
CA ALA A 12 11.99 16.79 -24.32
C ALA A 12 10.54 16.37 -24.01
N THR A 13 10.25 15.08 -24.15
CA THR A 13 9.02 14.50 -23.60
C THR A 13 9.12 14.65 -22.09
N THR A 14 8.37 15.59 -21.51
CA THR A 14 8.14 15.61 -20.07
C THR A 14 7.39 14.32 -19.75
N VAL A 15 8.10 13.32 -19.20
CA VAL A 15 7.47 12.13 -18.64
C VAL A 15 6.62 12.61 -17.48
N GLN A 16 5.31 12.72 -17.71
CA GLN A 16 4.37 13.04 -16.66
C GLN A 16 4.30 11.83 -15.74
N ALA A 17 4.47 12.04 -14.43
CA ALA A 17 4.40 10.97 -13.44
C ALA A 17 3.08 10.20 -13.59
N GLU A 18 3.15 8.87 -13.55
CA GLU A 18 1.95 8.05 -13.73
C GLU A 18 1.06 8.22 -12.50
N THR A 19 -0.14 8.77 -12.69
CA THR A 19 -1.06 9.03 -11.58
C THR A 19 -1.84 7.75 -11.28
N LEU A 20 -1.70 7.24 -10.05
CA LEU A 20 -2.52 6.14 -9.56
C LEU A 20 -3.92 6.68 -9.16
N CYS A 21 -4.97 5.91 -9.48
CA CYS A 21 -6.33 6.20 -9.05
C CYS A 21 -6.98 5.00 -8.36
N SER A 22 -7.82 5.30 -7.37
CA SER A 22 -8.54 4.33 -6.57
C SER A 22 -9.78 4.96 -5.95
N LEU A 23 -10.68 4.11 -5.45
CA LEU A 23 -11.80 4.51 -4.59
C LEU A 23 -11.38 4.52 -3.12
N PRO A 24 -11.93 5.45 -2.31
CA PRO A 24 -11.77 5.43 -0.86
C PRO A 24 -12.18 4.10 -0.22
N PRO A 25 -11.50 3.67 0.85
CA PRO A 25 -11.93 2.51 1.63
C PRO A 25 -13.38 2.64 2.10
N VAL A 26 -14.16 1.57 1.97
CA VAL A 26 -15.60 1.55 2.34
C VAL A 26 -15.85 1.98 3.79
N VAL A 27 -14.92 1.66 4.68
CA VAL A 27 -14.99 1.97 6.11
C VAL A 27 -14.84 3.47 6.43
N TYR A 28 -14.27 4.27 5.52
CA TYR A 28 -14.05 5.70 5.76
C TYR A 28 -15.34 6.52 5.75
N THR A 29 -16.33 6.12 4.95
CA THR A 29 -17.61 6.84 4.88
C THR A 29 -18.33 6.83 6.22
N THR A 30 -18.44 5.66 6.86
CA THR A 30 -19.06 5.52 8.18
C THR A 30 -18.17 6.09 9.29
N ALA A 31 -16.85 5.94 9.18
CA ALA A 31 -15.90 6.49 10.14
C ALA A 31 -15.95 8.03 10.24
N LYS A 32 -16.07 8.74 9.12
CA LYS A 32 -16.20 10.22 9.12
C LYS A 32 -17.44 10.70 9.87
N VAL A 33 -18.54 9.97 9.78
CA VAL A 33 -19.79 10.28 10.50
C VAL A 33 -19.67 9.95 11.98
N ALA A 34 -19.11 8.78 12.32
CA ALA A 34 -18.95 8.34 13.69
C ALA A 34 -17.91 9.15 14.48
N TYR A 35 -16.85 9.62 13.81
CA TYR A 35 -15.71 10.30 14.42
C TYR A 35 -15.43 11.64 13.73
N PRO A 36 -16.28 12.67 13.92
CA PRO A 36 -16.15 13.96 13.23
C PRO A 36 -14.83 14.69 13.55
N ALA A 37 -14.25 14.46 14.73
CA ALA A 37 -12.93 14.98 15.09
C ALA A 37 -11.78 14.42 14.23
N ALA A 38 -12.00 13.27 13.57
CA ALA A 38 -11.05 12.62 12.68
C ALA A 38 -11.37 12.84 11.19
N ALA A 39 -12.52 13.44 10.86
CA ALA A 39 -13.00 13.52 9.48
C ALA A 39 -12.03 14.25 8.55
N PHE A 40 -11.43 15.35 9.01
CA PHE A 40 -10.45 16.10 8.22
C PHE A 40 -9.21 15.26 7.85
N ALA A 41 -8.81 14.34 8.75
CA ALA A 41 -7.65 13.47 8.54
C ALA A 41 -8.01 12.38 7.52
N ILE A 42 -9.20 11.80 7.64
CA ILE A 42 -9.73 10.83 6.68
C ILE A 42 -9.84 11.49 5.28
N GLU A 43 -10.42 12.68 5.18
CA GLU A 43 -10.54 13.44 3.92
C GLU A 43 -9.18 13.74 3.29
N ALA A 44 -8.16 14.04 4.11
CA ALA A 44 -6.80 14.24 3.63
C ALA A 44 -6.17 12.94 3.07
N LEU A 45 -6.45 11.79 3.68
CA LEU A 45 -6.00 10.50 3.14
C LEU A 45 -6.72 10.14 1.84
N GLU A 46 -8.02 10.47 1.71
CA GLU A 46 -8.80 10.27 0.49
C GLU A 46 -8.30 11.10 -0.70
N GLN A 47 -7.49 12.14 -0.48
CA GLN A 47 -6.79 12.85 -1.56
C GLN A 47 -5.59 12.10 -2.13
N ASN A 48 -5.22 10.96 -1.54
CA ASN A 48 -4.09 10.13 -1.95
C ASN A 48 -4.58 8.76 -2.42
N ASN A 49 -3.75 8.05 -3.19
CA ASN A 49 -4.08 6.70 -3.66
C ASN A 49 -3.99 5.66 -2.53
N ILE A 50 -5.14 5.24 -2.01
CA ILE A 50 -5.26 4.03 -1.19
C ILE A 50 -5.81 2.93 -2.10
N ALA A 51 -5.05 1.86 -2.32
CA ALA A 51 -5.43 0.84 -3.30
C ALA A 51 -6.84 0.29 -3.01
N THR A 52 -7.65 0.14 -4.06
CA THR A 52 -9.02 -0.37 -3.92
C THR A 52 -9.00 -1.86 -3.68
N TRP A 53 -9.55 -2.30 -2.55
CA TRP A 53 -9.69 -3.72 -2.23
C TRP A 53 -10.88 -4.30 -2.97
N TYR A 54 -10.61 -5.01 -4.06
CA TYR A 54 -11.59 -5.86 -4.73
C TYR A 54 -11.63 -7.19 -3.99
N SER A 55 -12.58 -7.33 -3.06
CA SER A 55 -12.69 -8.47 -2.16
C SER A 55 -14.03 -9.18 -2.27
N ASP A 56 -14.03 -10.48 -2.03
CA ASP A 56 -15.21 -11.34 -2.06
C ASP A 56 -16.03 -11.30 -0.75
N GLN A 57 -15.53 -10.62 0.29
CA GLN A 57 -16.18 -10.51 1.59
C GLN A 57 -17.40 -9.61 1.54
N LEU A 58 -18.53 -10.07 2.10
CA LEU A 58 -19.80 -9.34 2.05
C LEU A 58 -19.73 -7.98 2.74
N LYS A 59 -18.93 -7.85 3.81
CA LYS A 59 -18.71 -6.59 4.52
C LYS A 59 -17.98 -5.53 3.69
N SER A 60 -17.30 -5.93 2.61
CA SER A 60 -16.64 -5.03 1.66
C SER A 60 -17.62 -4.47 0.62
N GLY A 61 -18.88 -4.91 0.63
CA GLY A 61 -19.91 -4.51 -0.31
C GLY A 61 -19.90 -5.33 -1.60
N ASP A 62 -20.62 -4.84 -2.62
CA ASP A 62 -20.70 -5.50 -3.93
C ASP A 62 -19.45 -5.21 -4.76
N TYR A 63 -18.59 -6.21 -4.91
CA TYR A 63 -17.36 -6.10 -5.70
C TYR A 63 -17.64 -5.77 -7.18
N ALA A 64 -18.76 -6.23 -7.75
CA ALA A 64 -19.10 -5.98 -9.14
C ALA A 64 -19.44 -4.50 -9.38
N GLN A 65 -20.17 -3.89 -8.43
CA GLN A 65 -20.44 -2.46 -8.46
C GLN A 65 -19.17 -1.67 -8.19
N LEU A 66 -18.34 -2.09 -7.23
CA LEU A 66 -17.04 -1.46 -6.94
C LEU A 66 -16.14 -1.36 -8.18
N ALA A 67 -16.03 -2.44 -8.97
CA ALA A 67 -15.26 -2.42 -10.21
C ALA A 67 -15.84 -1.45 -11.25
N THR A 68 -17.17 -1.35 -11.32
CA THR A 68 -17.86 -0.42 -12.23
C THR A 68 -17.60 1.04 -11.82
N ASP A 69 -17.73 1.33 -10.53
CA ASP A 69 -17.49 2.65 -9.96
C ASP A 69 -16.02 3.06 -10.12
N LEU A 70 -15.08 2.13 -9.91
CA LEU A 70 -13.65 2.39 -10.06
C LEU A 70 -13.34 2.86 -11.48
N VAL A 71 -13.82 2.15 -12.50
CA VAL A 71 -13.60 2.52 -13.91
C VAL A 71 -14.29 3.85 -14.25
N SER A 72 -15.50 4.07 -13.73
CA SER A 72 -16.30 5.27 -14.00
C SER A 72 -15.75 6.53 -13.34
N LEU A 73 -15.21 6.44 -12.13
CA LEU A 73 -14.80 7.59 -11.33
C LEU A 73 -13.32 7.93 -11.52
N CYS A 74 -12.48 6.98 -11.90
CA CYS A 74 -11.07 7.23 -12.18
C CYS A 74 -10.84 7.78 -13.59
N PRO A 75 -10.03 8.85 -13.75
CA PRO A 75 -9.67 9.38 -15.06
C PRO A 75 -9.10 8.33 -16.02
N GLU A 76 -9.46 8.39 -17.29
CA GLU A 76 -9.05 7.41 -18.31
C GLU A 76 -7.53 7.24 -18.45
N ASP A 77 -6.77 8.33 -18.26
CA ASP A 77 -5.31 8.37 -18.34
C ASP A 77 -4.59 7.90 -17.07
N SER A 78 -5.33 7.76 -15.95
CA SER A 78 -4.79 7.24 -14.70
C SER A 78 -4.62 5.71 -14.73
N ARG A 79 -3.70 5.21 -13.90
CA ARG A 79 -3.56 3.77 -13.63
C ARG A 79 -4.41 3.40 -12.42
N LEU A 80 -5.36 2.48 -12.60
CA LEU A 80 -6.14 1.93 -11.49
C LEU A 80 -5.22 1.17 -10.53
N SER A 81 -5.40 1.33 -9.22
CA SER A 81 -4.64 0.63 -8.18
C SER A 81 -5.57 -0.29 -7.39
N VAL A 82 -5.36 -1.60 -7.52
CA VAL A 82 -6.31 -2.63 -7.04
C VAL A 82 -5.58 -3.71 -6.25
N VAL A 83 -6.06 -3.99 -5.03
CA VAL A 83 -5.72 -5.22 -4.31
C VAL A 83 -6.78 -6.26 -4.66
N VAL A 84 -6.37 -7.38 -5.26
CA VAL A 84 -7.24 -8.51 -5.55
C VAL A 84 -7.19 -9.46 -4.35
N TYR A 85 -8.32 -9.66 -3.70
CA TYR A 85 -8.40 -10.44 -2.46
C TYR A 85 -9.69 -11.28 -2.39
N GLY A 86 -9.71 -12.37 -3.15
CA GLY A 86 -10.85 -13.26 -3.27
C GLY A 86 -10.48 -14.73 -3.41
N LEU A 87 -9.27 -15.14 -3.00
CA LEU A 87 -8.83 -16.53 -3.11
C LEU A 87 -9.77 -17.48 -2.33
N PRO A 88 -10.16 -18.63 -2.90
CA PRO A 88 -10.86 -19.68 -2.14
C PRO A 88 -10.01 -20.16 -0.98
N GLU A 89 -10.63 -20.41 0.17
CA GLU A 89 -9.94 -20.82 1.40
C GLU A 89 -8.83 -19.84 1.83
N LYS A 90 -8.95 -18.55 1.46
CA LYS A 90 -8.00 -17.49 1.85
C LYS A 90 -7.75 -17.48 3.37
N ASP A 91 -6.61 -16.96 3.77
CA ASP A 91 -6.21 -16.92 5.19
C ASP A 91 -6.27 -18.31 5.86
N CYS A 92 -5.97 -19.40 5.15
CA CYS A 92 -6.12 -20.79 5.63
C CYS A 92 -5.37 -21.13 6.93
N ASN A 93 -4.44 -20.29 7.36
CA ASN A 93 -3.72 -20.40 8.64
C ASN A 93 -4.44 -19.67 9.79
N LEU A 94 -5.55 -19.02 9.48
CA LEU A 94 -6.48 -18.35 10.36
C LEU A 94 -7.88 -18.95 10.15
N LYS A 95 -8.86 -18.45 10.90
CA LYS A 95 -10.27 -18.75 10.61
C LYS A 95 -10.68 -17.97 9.35
N THR A 96 -10.77 -18.66 8.22
CA THR A 96 -11.25 -18.03 6.98
C THR A 96 -12.63 -17.40 7.22
N PRO A 97 -12.87 -16.16 6.75
CA PRO A 97 -14.16 -15.51 6.89
C PRO A 97 -15.29 -16.36 6.31
N THR A 98 -16.39 -16.52 7.03
CA THR A 98 -17.56 -17.28 6.55
C THR A 98 -18.44 -16.45 5.61
N ASP A 99 -18.45 -15.12 5.79
CA ASP A 99 -19.31 -14.18 5.07
C ASP A 99 -18.61 -13.68 3.79
N ARG A 100 -18.52 -14.58 2.81
CA ARG A 100 -17.79 -14.39 1.56
C ARG A 100 -18.53 -15.00 0.38
N THR A 101 -18.16 -14.62 -0.83
CA THR A 101 -18.82 -15.07 -2.07
C THR A 101 -18.00 -16.06 -2.89
N VAL A 102 -16.68 -16.15 -2.66
CA VAL A 102 -15.82 -17.10 -3.36
C VAL A 102 -15.52 -18.31 -2.48
N HIS A 103 -16.03 -19.48 -2.88
CA HIS A 103 -15.85 -20.72 -2.14
C HIS A 103 -15.07 -21.78 -2.93
N THR A 104 -15.10 -21.69 -4.26
CA THR A 104 -14.48 -22.66 -5.16
C THR A 104 -13.58 -21.99 -6.19
N ALA A 105 -12.75 -22.77 -6.87
CA ALA A 105 -11.95 -22.28 -7.99
C ALA A 105 -12.82 -21.71 -9.13
N ALA A 106 -14.03 -22.26 -9.33
CA ALA A 106 -14.97 -21.75 -10.34
C ALA A 106 -15.53 -20.37 -9.95
N ASP A 107 -15.86 -20.17 -8.67
CA ASP A 107 -16.29 -18.87 -8.16
C ASP A 107 -15.17 -17.83 -8.31
N TYR A 108 -13.93 -18.23 -8.04
CA TYR A 108 -12.77 -17.35 -8.19
C TYR A 108 -12.54 -16.94 -9.65
N VAL A 109 -12.70 -17.85 -10.60
CA VAL A 109 -12.68 -17.52 -12.03
C VAL A 109 -13.78 -16.53 -12.39
N ALA A 110 -15.00 -16.71 -11.88
CA ALA A 110 -16.10 -15.78 -12.12
C ALA A 110 -15.84 -14.39 -11.51
N PHE A 111 -15.35 -14.34 -10.27
CA PHE A 111 -14.94 -13.13 -9.55
C PHE A 111 -13.88 -12.33 -10.32
N LEU A 112 -12.83 -13.00 -10.80
CA LEU A 112 -11.77 -12.39 -11.60
C LEU A 112 -12.25 -11.97 -12.98
N THR A 113 -13.07 -12.78 -13.64
CA THR A 113 -13.64 -12.47 -14.96
C THR A 113 -14.49 -11.21 -14.90
N LYS A 114 -15.24 -11.01 -13.81
CA LYS A 114 -16.00 -9.77 -13.60
C LYS A 114 -15.08 -8.56 -13.50
N LEU A 115 -13.97 -8.66 -12.75
CA LEU A 115 -12.98 -7.60 -12.64
C LEU A 115 -12.35 -7.26 -13.99
N THR A 116 -11.81 -8.27 -14.68
CA THR A 116 -11.07 -8.06 -15.93
C THR A 116 -11.95 -7.57 -17.05
N THR A 117 -13.19 -8.06 -17.16
CA THR A 117 -14.16 -7.59 -18.15
C THR A 117 -14.54 -6.13 -17.90
N THR A 118 -14.72 -5.74 -16.65
CA THR A 118 -15.13 -4.37 -16.28
C THR A 118 -13.99 -3.37 -16.50
N ILE A 119 -12.76 -3.72 -16.11
CA ILE A 119 -11.57 -2.89 -16.31
C ILE A 119 -11.17 -2.81 -17.80
N GLY A 120 -11.40 -3.88 -18.56
CA GLY A 120 -11.07 -3.94 -19.98
C GLY A 120 -9.58 -3.69 -20.23
N LYS A 121 -9.28 -2.66 -21.04
CA LYS A 121 -7.90 -2.28 -21.40
C LYS A 121 -7.34 -1.10 -20.61
N ARG A 122 -8.01 -0.63 -19.56
CA ARG A 122 -7.50 0.46 -18.72
C ARG A 122 -6.15 0.08 -18.13
N LYS A 123 -5.27 1.06 -17.91
CA LYS A 123 -4.04 0.83 -17.14
C LYS A 123 -4.41 0.43 -15.73
N VAL A 124 -3.79 -0.64 -15.23
CA VAL A 124 -4.06 -1.15 -13.88
C VAL A 124 -2.79 -1.73 -13.25
N LEU A 125 -2.63 -1.50 -11.96
CA LEU A 125 -1.68 -2.15 -11.07
C LEU A 125 -2.49 -3.07 -10.15
N TYR A 126 -2.22 -4.38 -10.22
CA TYR A 126 -2.79 -5.37 -9.32
C TYR A 126 -1.76 -5.78 -8.27
N ILE A 127 -2.16 -5.69 -7.01
CA ILE A 127 -1.52 -6.39 -5.90
C ILE A 127 -2.32 -7.68 -5.71
N LEU A 128 -1.70 -8.82 -6.02
CA LEU A 128 -2.42 -10.09 -6.11
C LEU A 128 -2.30 -10.90 -4.82
N GLU A 129 -3.46 -11.14 -4.20
CA GLU A 129 -3.71 -12.08 -3.10
C GLU A 129 -2.67 -11.99 -1.97
N PRO A 130 -2.77 -10.95 -1.10
CA PRO A 130 -1.99 -10.86 0.13
C PRO A 130 -1.91 -12.18 0.91
N ASP A 131 -0.72 -12.48 1.44
CA ASP A 131 -0.34 -13.70 2.18
C ASP A 131 -0.34 -15.01 1.37
N ALA A 132 -0.86 -15.06 0.13
CA ALA A 132 -1.03 -16.33 -0.59
C ALA A 132 0.29 -17.03 -0.93
N ILE A 133 1.28 -16.31 -1.48
CA ILE A 133 2.61 -16.90 -1.75
C ILE A 133 3.34 -17.20 -0.44
N GLY A 134 3.20 -16.34 0.57
CA GLY A 134 3.79 -16.58 1.88
C GLY A 134 3.30 -17.89 2.52
N LEU A 135 2.04 -18.24 2.30
CA LEU A 135 1.45 -19.51 2.73
C LEU A 135 1.72 -20.69 1.78
N LEU A 136 2.57 -20.51 0.77
CA LEU A 136 3.09 -21.57 -0.11
C LEU A 136 4.59 -21.81 0.08
N THR A 137 5.31 -21.00 0.87
CA THR A 137 6.77 -21.13 0.99
C THR A 137 7.23 -22.35 1.78
N ASP A 138 6.34 -22.98 2.54
CA ASP A 138 6.57 -24.23 3.27
C ASP A 138 5.63 -25.32 2.73
N ALA A 139 6.19 -26.48 2.35
CA ALA A 139 5.44 -27.61 1.81
C ALA A 139 4.35 -28.15 2.76
N SER A 140 4.50 -27.93 4.07
CA SER A 140 3.52 -28.29 5.10
C SER A 140 2.44 -27.24 5.34
N SER A 141 2.61 -26.04 4.77
CA SER A 141 1.67 -24.93 4.92
C SER A 141 0.30 -25.24 4.31
N CYS A 142 -0.73 -24.64 4.89
CA CYS A 142 -2.13 -24.82 4.48
C CYS A 142 -2.39 -24.41 3.02
N GLY A 143 -1.61 -23.47 2.46
CA GLY A 143 -1.82 -22.96 1.10
C GLY A 143 -1.71 -24.04 0.02
N HIS A 144 -0.91 -25.08 0.24
CA HIS A 144 -0.83 -26.23 -0.66
C HIS A 144 -2.14 -27.02 -0.70
N LYS A 145 -2.73 -27.30 0.47
CA LYS A 145 -4.00 -28.03 0.57
C LYS A 145 -5.17 -27.20 0.07
N ALA A 146 -5.11 -25.88 0.26
CA ALA A 146 -6.08 -24.92 -0.23
C ALA A 146 -5.99 -24.64 -1.74
N GLY A 147 -5.00 -25.20 -2.44
CA GLY A 147 -4.87 -25.07 -3.90
C GLY A 147 -4.43 -23.68 -4.37
N TYR A 148 -3.76 -22.89 -3.52
CA TYR A 148 -3.40 -21.51 -3.82
C TYR A 148 -2.59 -21.37 -5.12
N LEU A 149 -1.61 -22.25 -5.36
CA LEU A 149 -0.77 -22.14 -6.56
C LEU A 149 -1.58 -22.24 -7.86
N ALA A 150 -2.53 -23.18 -7.95
CA ALA A 150 -3.36 -23.36 -9.14
C ALA A 150 -4.31 -22.16 -9.36
N ASN A 151 -4.86 -21.62 -8.27
CA ASN A 151 -5.69 -20.42 -8.32
C ASN A 151 -4.87 -19.17 -8.70
N LEU A 152 -3.65 -19.01 -8.18
CA LEU A 152 -2.74 -17.92 -8.56
C LEU A 152 -2.33 -18.00 -10.03
N GLN A 153 -2.05 -19.20 -10.56
CA GLN A 153 -1.79 -19.38 -12.00
C GLN A 153 -3.00 -18.95 -12.84
N THR A 154 -4.20 -19.32 -12.41
CA THR A 154 -5.46 -18.89 -13.05
C THR A 154 -5.62 -17.37 -13.01
N ALA A 155 -5.37 -16.76 -11.86
CA ALA A 155 -5.45 -15.31 -11.68
C ALA A 155 -4.46 -14.56 -12.57
N VAL A 156 -3.19 -14.97 -12.58
CA VAL A 156 -2.18 -14.37 -13.46
C VAL A 156 -2.60 -14.51 -14.93
N GLY A 157 -3.11 -15.67 -15.34
CA GLY A 157 -3.59 -15.89 -16.70
C GLY A 157 -4.72 -14.95 -17.10
N LEU A 158 -5.75 -14.78 -16.26
CA LEU A 158 -6.89 -13.91 -16.52
C LEU A 158 -6.51 -12.42 -16.48
N LEU A 159 -5.80 -11.99 -15.45
CA LEU A 159 -5.37 -10.59 -15.28
C LEU A 159 -4.42 -10.15 -16.39
N SER A 160 -3.59 -11.07 -16.91
CA SER A 160 -2.64 -10.79 -17.99
C SER A 160 -3.28 -10.56 -19.36
N GLN A 161 -4.57 -10.87 -19.53
CA GLN A 161 -5.30 -10.59 -20.79
C GLN A 161 -5.40 -9.09 -21.09
N ASN A 162 -5.26 -8.24 -20.06
CA ASN A 162 -5.11 -6.80 -20.26
C ASN A 162 -3.64 -6.45 -20.50
N ASP A 163 -3.30 -6.03 -21.72
CA ASP A 163 -1.93 -5.66 -22.11
C ASP A 163 -1.33 -4.51 -21.30
N ASN A 164 -2.18 -3.69 -20.66
CA ASN A 164 -1.78 -2.55 -19.84
C ASN A 164 -1.68 -2.88 -18.34
N ALA A 165 -1.95 -4.12 -17.94
CA ALA A 165 -1.85 -4.56 -16.56
C ALA A 165 -0.39 -4.67 -16.09
N MET A 166 -0.19 -4.38 -14.81
CA MET A 166 1.01 -4.69 -14.05
C MET A 166 0.58 -5.53 -12.84
N ILE A 167 1.08 -6.76 -12.73
CA ILE A 167 0.74 -7.66 -11.63
C ILE A 167 1.95 -7.76 -10.70
N TYR A 168 1.75 -7.41 -9.43
CA TYR A 168 2.72 -7.63 -8.36
C TYR A 168 2.15 -8.68 -7.41
N LEU A 169 2.91 -9.75 -7.22
CA LEU A 169 2.51 -10.87 -6.38
C LEU A 169 2.86 -10.54 -4.93
N GLU A 170 1.89 -10.57 -4.01
CA GLU A 170 2.20 -10.35 -2.60
C GLU A 170 2.83 -11.62 -2.02
N VAL A 171 3.95 -11.46 -1.29
CA VAL A 171 4.76 -12.61 -0.83
C VAL A 171 4.97 -12.67 0.69
N GLY A 172 4.52 -11.68 1.44
CA GLY A 172 4.86 -11.50 2.85
C GLY A 172 6.35 -11.20 3.03
N TYR A 173 6.72 -10.02 3.54
CA TYR A 173 8.13 -9.59 3.57
C TYR A 173 9.07 -10.56 4.31
N TRP A 174 8.57 -11.23 5.35
CA TRP A 174 9.34 -12.16 6.20
C TRP A 174 9.86 -13.36 5.43
N THR A 175 9.22 -13.73 4.32
CA THR A 175 9.67 -14.86 3.47
C THR A 175 11.00 -14.58 2.79
N LEU A 176 11.44 -13.32 2.74
CA LEU A 176 12.71 -12.91 2.15
C LEU A 176 13.81 -12.70 3.20
N GLU A 177 13.51 -12.84 4.49
CA GLU A 177 14.49 -12.67 5.57
C GLU A 177 15.47 -13.86 5.68
N SER A 178 15.12 -15.03 5.10
CA SER A 178 16.01 -16.20 5.04
C SER A 178 16.31 -16.64 3.60
N PRO A 179 17.54 -17.11 3.29
CA PRO A 179 17.87 -17.58 1.94
C PRO A 179 17.02 -18.76 1.45
N ALA A 180 16.64 -19.67 2.37
CA ALA A 180 15.86 -20.85 2.02
C ALA A 180 14.44 -20.46 1.58
N THR A 181 13.75 -19.64 2.38
CA THR A 181 12.41 -19.16 2.04
C THR A 181 12.43 -18.23 0.81
N ALA A 182 13.46 -17.40 0.66
CA ALA A 182 13.63 -16.56 -0.54
C ALA A 182 13.77 -17.40 -1.83
N THR A 183 14.46 -18.54 -1.76
CA THR A 183 14.57 -19.50 -2.87
C THR A 183 13.23 -20.13 -3.20
N ASN A 184 12.41 -20.45 -2.19
CA ASN A 184 11.06 -20.98 -2.39
C ASN A 184 10.15 -19.93 -3.03
N VAL A 185 10.18 -18.67 -2.56
CA VAL A 185 9.47 -17.55 -3.19
C VAL A 185 9.89 -17.41 -4.65
N ALA A 186 11.19 -17.36 -4.95
CA ALA A 186 11.67 -17.25 -6.32
C ALA A 186 11.19 -18.40 -7.21
N THR A 187 11.14 -19.62 -6.67
CA THR A 187 10.62 -20.80 -7.39
C THR A 187 9.13 -20.68 -7.70
N LEU A 188 8.32 -20.17 -6.76
CA LEU A 188 6.89 -19.93 -6.97
C LEU A 188 6.65 -18.80 -7.97
N VAL A 189 7.38 -17.69 -7.84
CA VAL A 189 7.27 -16.54 -8.76
C VAL A 189 7.69 -16.94 -10.17
N LYS A 190 8.72 -17.77 -10.35
CA LYS A 190 9.10 -18.34 -11.67
C LYS A 190 7.97 -19.14 -12.31
N GLN A 191 7.22 -19.92 -11.52
CA GLN A 191 6.06 -20.68 -12.02
C GLN A 191 4.89 -19.78 -12.43
N LEU A 192 4.75 -18.61 -11.79
CA LEU A 192 3.71 -17.63 -12.10
C LEU A 192 4.12 -16.67 -13.23
N THR A 193 5.42 -16.51 -13.49
CA THR A 193 5.96 -15.62 -14.53
C THR A 193 6.15 -16.38 -15.84
N THR A 194 5.04 -16.68 -16.52
CA THR A 194 5.05 -17.36 -17.82
C THR A 194 5.24 -16.37 -18.99
N PRO A 195 5.66 -16.83 -20.18
CA PRO A 195 5.71 -15.98 -21.37
C PRO A 195 4.35 -15.31 -21.65
N GLY A 196 4.36 -14.00 -21.82
CA GLY A 196 3.14 -13.20 -22.01
C GLY A 196 2.41 -12.83 -20.72
N SER A 197 2.84 -13.34 -19.55
CA SER A 197 2.31 -12.87 -18.28
C SER A 197 2.65 -11.40 -18.05
N ARG A 198 1.76 -10.69 -17.34
CA ARG A 198 1.91 -9.28 -16.97
C ARG A 198 2.50 -9.11 -15.56
N VAL A 199 3.14 -10.15 -15.03
CA VAL A 199 3.86 -10.11 -13.75
C VAL A 199 5.05 -9.17 -13.89
N LYS A 200 5.11 -8.16 -13.02
CA LYS A 200 6.20 -7.15 -12.94
C LYS A 200 7.07 -7.33 -11.71
N GLY A 201 6.61 -8.14 -10.75
CA GLY A 201 7.41 -8.62 -9.65
C GLY A 201 6.55 -8.87 -8.42
N ILE A 202 6.97 -8.35 -7.28
CA ILE A 202 6.35 -8.68 -5.98
C ILE A 202 5.90 -7.44 -5.21
N THR A 203 4.91 -7.61 -4.35
CA THR A 203 4.52 -6.61 -3.34
C THR A 203 5.07 -7.04 -1.99
N LEU A 204 5.59 -6.06 -1.25
CA LEU A 204 6.10 -6.25 0.10
C LEU A 204 5.39 -5.32 1.09
N ASN A 205 5.37 -5.75 2.35
CA ASN A 205 4.93 -4.97 3.51
C ASN A 205 3.42 -4.72 3.62
N THR A 206 2.61 -5.37 2.79
CA THR A 206 1.15 -5.37 2.93
C THR A 206 0.78 -5.82 4.35
N LEU A 207 -0.12 -5.08 5.01
CA LEU A 207 -0.49 -5.27 6.42
C LEU A 207 0.69 -5.24 7.40
N ASN A 208 1.77 -4.50 7.12
CA ASN A 208 2.98 -4.51 7.95
C ASN A 208 3.71 -3.14 8.05
N TYR A 209 4.86 -3.11 8.72
CA TYR A 209 5.48 -1.87 9.24
C TYR A 209 6.98 -1.73 8.96
N GLN A 210 7.56 -2.49 8.05
CA GLN A 210 9.00 -2.47 7.80
C GLN A 210 9.46 -1.18 7.11
N SER A 211 10.66 -0.71 7.47
CA SER A 211 11.25 0.47 6.84
C SER A 211 11.47 0.26 5.33
N ILE A 212 11.36 1.33 4.55
CA ILE A 212 11.58 1.29 3.09
C ILE A 212 12.98 0.75 2.76
N ASN A 213 14.01 1.13 3.54
CA ASN A 213 15.37 0.64 3.32
C ASN A 213 15.49 -0.88 3.54
N THR A 214 14.87 -1.40 4.60
CA THR A 214 14.81 -2.86 4.84
C THR A 214 14.13 -3.56 3.67
N LEU A 215 13.01 -3.03 3.20
CA LEU A 215 12.23 -3.62 2.12
C LEU A 215 12.94 -3.56 0.77
N SER A 216 13.67 -2.48 0.48
CA SER A 216 14.55 -2.38 -0.69
C SER A 216 15.65 -3.45 -0.66
N THR A 217 16.24 -3.71 0.52
CA THR A 217 17.24 -4.78 0.68
C THR A 217 16.61 -6.16 0.47
N LEU A 218 15.42 -6.41 1.02
CA LEU A 218 14.70 -7.66 0.80
C LEU A 218 14.31 -7.84 -0.67
N CYS A 219 13.97 -6.76 -1.38
CA CYS A 219 13.77 -6.80 -2.82
C CYS A 219 15.03 -7.25 -3.58
N THR A 220 16.21 -6.75 -3.19
CA THR A 220 17.49 -7.24 -3.72
C THR A 220 17.71 -8.73 -3.40
N THR A 221 17.36 -9.19 -2.20
CA THR A 221 17.41 -10.62 -1.85
C THR A 221 16.53 -11.45 -2.77
N PHE A 222 15.31 -10.98 -3.06
CA PHE A 222 14.42 -11.63 -4.03
C PHE A 222 15.02 -11.66 -5.44
N GLN A 223 15.53 -10.54 -5.95
CA GLN A 223 16.18 -10.48 -7.27
C GLN A 223 17.40 -11.42 -7.38
N ASN A 224 18.19 -11.52 -6.31
CA ASN A 224 19.30 -12.47 -6.22
C ASN A 224 18.82 -13.92 -6.28
N ALA A 225 17.76 -14.28 -5.53
CA ALA A 225 17.17 -15.62 -5.56
C ALA A 225 16.53 -15.94 -6.93
N MET A 226 15.99 -14.93 -7.61
CA MET A 226 15.51 -15.04 -8.99
C MET A 226 16.66 -15.26 -9.97
N GLY A 227 17.84 -14.69 -9.69
CA GLY A 227 18.96 -14.61 -10.63
C GLY A 227 18.73 -13.58 -11.74
N SER A 228 17.85 -12.60 -11.52
CA SER A 228 17.49 -11.55 -12.46
C SER A 228 17.00 -10.30 -11.72
N THR A 229 17.25 -9.13 -12.30
CA THR A 229 16.76 -7.83 -11.84
C THR A 229 15.57 -7.32 -12.65
N ASP A 230 15.01 -8.13 -13.56
CA ASP A 230 13.90 -7.71 -14.44
C ASP A 230 12.57 -7.56 -13.68
N LEU A 231 12.42 -8.28 -12.57
CA LEU A 231 11.27 -8.17 -11.67
C LEU A 231 11.60 -7.24 -10.51
N HIS A 232 10.72 -6.27 -10.28
CA HIS A 232 10.89 -5.20 -9.29
C HIS A 232 9.91 -5.38 -8.13
N CYS A 233 10.00 -4.50 -7.13
CA CYS A 233 9.09 -4.52 -5.99
C CYS A 233 8.16 -3.31 -5.95
N VAL A 234 6.98 -3.53 -5.38
CA VAL A 234 6.09 -2.48 -4.86
C VAL A 234 6.10 -2.58 -3.35
N ILE A 235 6.18 -1.44 -2.67
CA ILE A 235 6.23 -1.40 -1.21
C ILE A 235 4.98 -0.71 -0.66
N ASP A 236 4.26 -1.41 0.22
CA ASP A 236 3.20 -0.78 1.02
C ASP A 236 3.82 0.12 2.11
N THR A 237 3.62 1.43 1.99
CA THR A 237 4.09 2.45 2.92
C THR A 237 2.98 3.02 3.81
N SER A 238 1.79 2.40 3.80
CA SER A 238 0.60 2.86 4.52
C SER A 238 0.80 3.08 6.02
N ARG A 239 1.68 2.30 6.66
CA ARG A 239 1.86 2.31 8.13
C ARG A 239 3.31 2.21 8.58
N ASN A 240 4.29 2.38 7.69
CA ASN A 240 5.69 2.10 8.00
C ASN A 240 6.55 3.34 8.33
N ARG A 241 5.93 4.41 8.84
CA ARG A 241 6.69 5.50 9.45
C ARG A 241 7.17 5.10 10.83
N ASN A 242 8.34 5.61 11.21
CA ASN A 242 9.13 5.25 12.39
C ASN A 242 9.79 3.87 12.27
N ASP A 243 10.61 3.52 13.25
CA ASP A 243 11.40 2.29 13.24
C ASP A 243 10.51 1.04 13.24
N LYS A 244 11.07 -0.06 12.69
CA LYS A 244 10.46 -1.39 12.74
C LYS A 244 10.02 -1.70 14.17
N PRO A 245 8.78 -2.18 14.38
CA PRO A 245 8.35 -2.59 15.71
C PRO A 245 9.24 -3.71 16.26
N PRO A 246 9.60 -3.67 17.55
CA PRO A 246 10.38 -4.72 18.16
C PRO A 246 9.65 -6.08 18.06
N ASN A 247 10.43 -7.16 18.02
CA ASN A 247 9.93 -8.54 18.05
C ASN A 247 8.95 -8.89 16.92
N HIS A 248 9.02 -8.20 15.78
CA HIS A 248 8.14 -8.42 14.62
C HIS A 248 6.65 -8.28 14.98
N GLU A 249 6.30 -7.35 15.89
CA GLU A 249 4.89 -7.07 16.15
C GLU A 249 4.19 -6.56 14.89
N TRP A 250 3.02 -7.13 14.61
CA TRP A 250 2.27 -6.88 13.37
C TRP A 250 0.81 -6.49 13.64
N CYS A 251 0.32 -6.65 14.88
CA CYS A 251 -1.09 -6.48 15.19
C CYS A 251 -1.31 -5.10 15.83
N ASN A 252 -1.98 -4.18 15.14
CA ASN A 252 -2.36 -2.84 15.63
C ASN A 252 -1.22 -2.10 16.36
N VAL A 253 -0.07 -1.95 15.70
CA VAL A 253 1.16 -1.44 16.31
C VAL A 253 1.04 0.02 16.71
N GLN A 254 1.25 0.32 17.99
CA GLN A 254 1.05 1.68 18.56
C GLN A 254 2.08 2.72 18.10
N THR A 255 3.30 2.29 17.81
CA THR A 255 4.48 3.19 17.70
C THR A 255 4.81 3.61 16.27
N THR A 256 3.98 3.21 15.31
CA THR A 256 4.20 3.47 13.88
C THR A 256 3.28 4.58 13.38
N GLY A 257 3.52 5.05 12.16
CA GLY A 257 2.71 6.09 11.55
C GLY A 257 2.53 5.89 10.06
N ILE A 258 1.66 6.70 9.45
CA ILE A 258 1.47 6.68 7.99
C ILE A 258 2.75 7.18 7.31
N GLY A 259 3.30 6.34 6.42
CA GLY A 259 4.61 6.51 5.79
C GLY A 259 4.61 7.42 4.56
N ALA A 260 5.55 7.14 3.65
CA ALA A 260 5.70 7.89 2.40
C ALA A 260 4.41 7.85 1.58
N LEU A 261 4.09 8.95 0.89
CA LEU A 261 2.93 9.02 0.00
C LEU A 261 3.09 8.06 -1.19
N PRO A 262 1.99 7.54 -1.75
CA PRO A 262 2.03 6.74 -2.97
C PRO A 262 2.68 7.50 -4.13
N THR A 263 3.64 6.87 -4.82
CA THR A 263 4.41 7.49 -5.90
C THR A 263 5.20 6.46 -6.70
N ASP A 264 5.46 6.73 -7.98
CA ASP A 264 6.43 6.04 -8.84
C ASP A 264 7.87 6.61 -8.68
N GLN A 265 8.00 7.78 -8.04
CA GLN A 265 9.27 8.44 -7.76
C GLN A 265 9.86 7.98 -6.43
N THR A 266 10.18 6.68 -6.33
CA THR A 266 10.60 6.06 -5.07
C THR A 266 12.02 6.45 -4.65
N GLY A 267 12.89 6.73 -5.62
CA GLY A 267 14.33 6.93 -5.40
C GLY A 267 15.12 5.62 -5.24
N TYR A 268 14.47 4.46 -5.38
CA TYR A 268 15.09 3.14 -5.29
C TYR A 268 15.03 2.43 -6.64
N ALA A 269 16.17 2.00 -7.16
CA ALA A 269 16.27 1.44 -8.51
C ALA A 269 15.50 0.12 -8.71
N ASN A 270 15.21 -0.61 -7.62
CA ASN A 270 14.49 -1.88 -7.63
C ASN A 270 13.05 -1.77 -7.09
N VAL A 271 12.54 -0.55 -6.85
CA VAL A 271 11.19 -0.32 -6.36
C VAL A 271 10.43 0.57 -7.33
N ASP A 272 9.40 0.01 -7.96
CA ASP A 272 8.59 0.72 -8.96
C ASP A 272 7.63 1.71 -8.32
N TYR A 273 6.99 1.34 -7.21
CA TYR A 273 6.01 2.18 -6.52
C TYR A 273 6.10 2.07 -5.01
N PHE A 274 5.87 3.20 -4.34
CA PHE A 274 5.25 3.20 -3.03
C PHE A 274 3.73 3.23 -3.21
N VAL A 275 3.02 2.43 -2.43
CA VAL A 275 1.56 2.36 -2.43
C VAL A 275 1.05 2.38 -1.00
N TRP A 276 -0.19 2.80 -0.80
CA TRP A 276 -0.93 2.48 0.42
C TRP A 276 -1.86 1.32 0.10
N ALA A 277 -1.35 0.10 0.25
CA ALA A 277 -2.15 -1.10 -0.01
C ALA A 277 -3.09 -1.35 1.18
N THR A 278 -2.59 -1.24 2.41
CA THR A 278 -3.41 -1.33 3.61
C THR A 278 -4.10 0.01 3.89
N PRO A 279 -5.44 0.07 4.03
CA PRO A 279 -6.14 1.28 4.43
C PRO A 279 -5.67 1.75 5.82
N PRO A 280 -5.08 2.94 5.97
CA PRO A 280 -4.64 3.41 7.28
C PRO A 280 -5.82 3.52 8.28
N GLY A 281 -5.66 2.91 9.46
CA GLY A 281 -6.69 2.92 10.50
C GLY A 281 -7.65 1.73 10.48
N THR A 282 -7.52 0.77 9.55
CA THR A 282 -8.21 -0.52 9.70
C THR A 282 -7.49 -1.40 10.71
N SER A 283 -8.25 -2.08 11.55
CA SER A 283 -7.76 -3.06 12.52
C SER A 283 -7.12 -4.26 11.83
N ASP A 284 -5.99 -4.74 12.35
CA ASP A 284 -5.38 -6.03 11.98
C ASP A 284 -6.09 -7.21 12.65
N GLY A 285 -6.95 -6.94 13.64
CA GLY A 285 -7.68 -7.92 14.43
C GLY A 285 -7.89 -7.48 15.87
N THR A 286 -8.46 -8.36 16.69
CA THR A 286 -8.76 -8.02 18.09
C THR A 286 -7.50 -7.79 18.92
N CYS A 287 -6.39 -8.46 18.58
CA CYS A 287 -5.06 -8.30 19.19
C CYS A 287 -5.06 -8.32 20.73
N ARG A 288 -6.00 -9.04 21.35
CA ARG A 288 -6.13 -9.13 22.82
C ARG A 288 -4.95 -9.91 23.40
N HIS A 289 -4.50 -9.52 24.59
CA HIS A 289 -3.39 -10.16 25.31
C HIS A 289 -2.08 -10.26 24.52
N ARG A 290 -1.90 -9.39 23.52
CA ARG A 290 -0.63 -9.23 22.80
C ARG A 290 0.33 -8.34 23.59
N ARG A 291 1.42 -7.94 22.93
CA ARG A 291 2.55 -7.24 23.56
C ARG A 291 2.20 -5.79 23.89
N SER A 292 3.01 -5.16 24.73
CA SER A 292 2.80 -3.78 25.20
C SER A 292 2.73 -2.71 24.09
N ASN A 293 3.21 -3.03 22.89
CA ASN A 293 3.19 -2.16 21.71
C ASN A 293 2.04 -2.47 20.72
N SER A 294 1.10 -3.35 21.08
CA SER A 294 -0.11 -3.69 20.30
C SER A 294 -1.36 -3.07 20.93
N MET A 295 -2.30 -2.58 20.13
CA MET A 295 -3.61 -2.12 20.60
C MET A 295 -4.65 -3.22 20.44
N ALA A 296 -5.36 -3.55 21.52
CA ALA A 296 -6.58 -4.33 21.40
C ALA A 296 -7.62 -3.51 20.62
N GLY A 297 -8.21 -4.11 19.58
CA GLY A 297 -9.07 -3.40 18.63
C GLY A 297 -10.29 -4.20 18.19
N PRO A 298 -11.04 -3.69 17.22
CA PRO A 298 -12.18 -4.39 16.64
C PRO A 298 -11.73 -5.55 15.72
N PRO A 299 -12.66 -6.37 15.22
CA PRO A 299 -12.39 -7.39 14.21
C PRO A 299 -11.58 -6.87 12.99
N PRO A 300 -10.83 -7.75 12.31
CA PRO A 300 -9.93 -7.35 11.24
C PRO A 300 -10.68 -6.66 10.09
N GLY A 301 -10.12 -5.55 9.61
CA GLY A 301 -10.68 -4.74 8.52
C GLY A 301 -11.71 -3.69 8.95
N GLU A 302 -12.13 -3.67 10.21
CA GLU A 302 -12.98 -2.59 10.74
C GLU A 302 -12.18 -1.32 11.02
N PHE A 303 -12.83 -0.16 10.97
CA PHE A 303 -12.17 1.10 11.31
C PHE A 303 -11.90 1.16 12.81
N PHE A 304 -10.61 1.31 13.17
CA PHE A 304 -10.16 1.36 14.55
C PHE A 304 -9.77 2.81 14.91
N PRO A 305 -10.64 3.59 15.57
CA PRO A 305 -10.44 5.02 15.80
C PRO A 305 -9.16 5.35 16.57
N ALA A 306 -8.87 4.67 17.67
CA ALA A 306 -7.70 4.95 18.49
C ALA A 306 -6.39 4.63 17.73
N PHE A 307 -6.38 3.53 16.97
CA PHE A 307 -5.24 3.16 16.13
C PHE A 307 -5.07 4.13 14.96
N PHE A 308 -6.15 4.54 14.29
CA PHE A 308 -6.13 5.57 13.26
C PHE A 308 -5.54 6.88 13.78
N GLN A 309 -5.98 7.34 14.96
CA GLN A 309 -5.44 8.53 15.60
C GLN A 309 -3.94 8.40 15.86
N SER A 310 -3.50 7.25 16.37
CA SER A 310 -2.08 6.98 16.61
C SER A 310 -1.25 7.07 15.32
N LEU A 311 -1.71 6.40 14.26
CA LEU A 311 -1.05 6.40 12.95
C LEU A 311 -1.00 7.79 12.32
N TRP A 312 -2.11 8.53 12.38
CA TRP A 312 -2.23 9.88 11.82
C TRP A 312 -1.31 10.86 12.54
N ASN A 313 -1.34 10.90 13.87
CA ASN A 313 -0.54 11.84 14.66
C ASN A 313 0.97 11.59 14.50
N GLN A 314 1.35 10.35 14.19
CA GLN A 314 2.71 9.95 13.87
C GLN A 314 2.99 9.94 12.36
N SER A 315 2.12 10.49 11.51
CA SER A 315 2.27 10.40 10.05
C SER A 315 3.27 11.39 9.47
N LEU A 316 3.72 11.11 8.24
CA LEU A 316 4.44 12.07 7.40
C LEU A 316 3.58 13.30 7.09
N LEU A 317 2.25 13.14 6.97
CA LEU A 317 1.34 14.26 6.73
C LEU A 317 1.37 15.27 7.89
N VAL A 318 1.39 14.80 9.13
CA VAL A 318 1.50 15.67 10.30
C VAL A 318 2.94 16.19 10.47
N ALA A 319 3.93 15.30 10.49
CA ALA A 319 5.31 15.67 10.80
C ALA A 319 5.94 16.61 9.76
N GLU A 320 5.72 16.33 8.47
CA GLU A 320 6.41 16.99 7.36
C GLU A 320 5.47 17.90 6.57
N LYS A 321 4.25 17.45 6.25
CA LYS A 321 3.28 18.25 5.49
C LYS A 321 2.46 19.22 6.35
N LYS A 322 2.67 19.23 7.67
CA LYS A 322 2.08 20.18 8.64
C LYS A 322 0.56 20.14 8.71
N TYR A 323 -0.05 18.99 8.44
CA TYR A 323 -1.45 18.77 8.79
C TYR A 323 -1.62 18.78 10.33
N PRO A 324 -2.77 19.22 10.85
CA PRO A 324 -3.00 19.22 12.29
C PRO A 324 -3.12 17.78 12.84
N PRO A 325 -2.62 17.50 14.05
CA PRO A 325 -2.90 16.25 14.73
C PRO A 325 -4.38 16.18 15.13
N ILE A 326 -4.91 14.96 15.24
CA ILE A 326 -6.20 14.71 15.88
C ILE A 326 -6.01 14.91 17.38
N SER A 327 -6.78 15.84 17.93
CA SER A 327 -6.77 16.20 19.36
C SER A 327 -7.85 15.43 20.14
N GLY A 328 -7.65 15.26 21.45
CA GLY A 328 -8.52 14.43 22.29
C GLY A 328 -8.20 12.94 22.18
N THR A 329 -9.09 12.08 22.65
CA THR A 329 -9.00 10.61 22.48
C THR A 329 -10.18 10.16 21.65
N LEU A 330 -9.95 9.52 20.51
CA LEU A 330 -11.00 8.82 19.79
C LEU A 330 -11.24 7.48 20.50
N ILE A 331 -12.28 7.43 21.33
CA ILE A 331 -12.71 6.19 22.00
C ILE A 331 -13.78 5.53 21.13
N GLU A 332 -13.70 4.21 21.00
CA GLU A 332 -14.78 3.40 20.45
C GLU A 332 -16.02 3.54 21.35
N SER A 333 -17.21 3.81 20.81
CA SER A 333 -18.42 3.81 21.65
C SER A 333 -18.57 2.45 22.31
N ASP A 334 -18.63 2.44 23.65
CA ASP A 334 -18.46 1.33 24.61
C ASP A 334 -19.32 0.04 24.41
N GLU A 335 -20.07 -0.10 23.31
CA GLU A 335 -21.11 -1.14 23.16
C GLU A 335 -20.64 -2.48 22.54
N THR A 336 -19.38 -2.65 22.11
CA THR A 336 -18.96 -3.87 21.38
C THR A 336 -17.81 -4.67 21.98
N LEU A 337 -17.29 -4.32 23.16
CA LEU A 337 -16.26 -5.14 23.83
C LEU A 337 -16.82 -6.40 24.52
N ALA A 338 -18.04 -6.84 24.16
CA ALA A 338 -18.66 -8.04 24.69
C ALA A 338 -17.89 -9.31 24.28
N ASP A 339 -17.71 -10.21 25.25
CA ASP A 339 -17.03 -11.50 25.16
C ASP A 339 -17.63 -12.40 24.05
N GLU A 340 -17.07 -12.36 22.85
CA GLU A 340 -17.15 -13.51 21.94
C GLU A 340 -15.94 -14.42 22.15
N ASN A 341 -16.23 -15.70 22.41
CA ASN A 341 -15.27 -16.72 22.78
C ASN A 341 -14.05 -16.79 21.84
N ASP A 342 -12.90 -16.66 22.48
CA ASP A 342 -11.54 -16.62 21.97
C ASP A 342 -11.11 -17.93 21.29
N ALA A 343 -11.21 -17.96 19.96
CA ALA A 343 -10.59 -19.00 19.13
C ALA A 343 -9.88 -18.44 17.87
N THR A 344 -9.79 -17.11 17.74
CA THR A 344 -9.34 -16.47 16.48
C THR A 344 -7.92 -15.92 16.52
N ASP A 345 -7.25 -15.86 17.68
CA ASP A 345 -5.91 -15.26 17.79
C ASP A 345 -4.77 -16.29 17.90
N THR A 346 -4.72 -17.26 16.99
CA THR A 346 -3.53 -18.12 16.85
C THR A 346 -3.05 -18.14 15.40
N ARG A 347 -2.33 -17.10 14.96
CA ARG A 347 -1.32 -17.33 13.89
C ARG A 347 -0.32 -18.33 14.49
N PRO A 348 -0.11 -19.53 13.91
CA PRO A 348 0.97 -20.40 14.37
C PRO A 348 2.29 -19.64 14.26
N ARG A 349 3.12 -19.71 15.31
CA ARG A 349 4.50 -19.22 15.27
C ARG A 349 5.26 -20.01 14.20
N LEU A 350 5.32 -19.48 12.97
CA LEU A 350 6.31 -19.89 11.96
C LEU A 350 7.76 -19.53 12.38
N HIS A 351 7.94 -18.93 13.57
CA HIS A 351 9.23 -18.60 14.19
C HIS A 351 9.82 -19.71 15.08
N ALA A 352 9.22 -20.90 15.16
CA ALA A 352 9.68 -21.94 16.10
C ALA A 352 10.87 -22.81 15.60
N ALA A 353 11.81 -22.22 14.86
CA ALA A 353 13.09 -22.87 14.58
C ALA A 353 14.20 -21.80 14.57
N ASN A 354 14.60 -21.34 15.77
CA ASN A 354 15.98 -20.93 16.13
C ASN A 354 16.11 -20.11 17.43
N ASP A 355 15.08 -20.01 18.28
CA ASP A 355 15.25 -19.40 19.60
C ASP A 355 15.61 -20.44 20.66
N ALA A 356 16.88 -20.85 20.65
CA ALA A 356 17.55 -21.34 21.86
C ALA A 356 18.60 -20.30 22.25
N TYR A 357 18.21 -19.33 23.06
CA TYR A 357 19.16 -18.45 23.74
C TYR A 357 19.09 -18.75 25.24
N ILE A 358 20.21 -19.26 25.76
CA ILE A 358 20.44 -19.55 27.16
C ILE A 358 20.77 -18.23 27.86
N ASP A 359 20.05 -17.98 28.94
CA ASP A 359 20.32 -16.93 29.92
C ASP A 359 21.51 -17.36 30.79
N ASP A 360 22.58 -16.56 30.85
CA ASP A 360 23.50 -16.59 31.98
C ASP A 360 24.10 -15.19 32.22
N ASP A 361 23.71 -14.64 33.34
CA ASP A 361 24.22 -13.41 33.94
C ASP A 361 25.44 -13.78 34.79
N THR A 362 26.65 -13.48 34.32
CA THR A 362 27.80 -13.35 35.22
C THR A 362 28.77 -12.24 34.81
N LEU A 363 28.78 -11.21 35.66
CA LEU A 363 29.84 -10.24 35.94
C LEU A 363 31.25 -10.85 35.84
N HIS A 364 32.22 -10.18 35.19
CA HIS A 364 33.60 -9.99 35.68
C HIS A 364 34.35 -8.93 34.84
N SER A 365 34.92 -7.95 35.55
CA SER A 365 35.90 -6.97 35.07
C SER A 365 37.17 -7.62 34.53
N ALA A 366 37.80 -7.07 33.49
CA ALA A 366 39.21 -6.67 33.50
C ALA A 366 39.75 -6.17 32.14
N THR A 367 40.46 -5.04 32.23
CA THR A 367 41.69 -4.62 31.52
C THR A 367 41.70 -4.30 30.02
N ALA A 368 42.13 -3.04 29.80
CA ALA A 368 42.66 -2.44 28.60
C ALA A 368 43.80 -3.21 27.92
N LEU A 369 43.89 -3.05 26.60
CA LEU A 369 45.17 -2.98 25.89
C LEU A 369 45.01 -2.13 24.63
N GLN A 370 45.68 -0.98 24.65
CA GLN A 370 45.96 -0.14 23.49
C GLN A 370 46.91 -0.87 22.54
N VAL A 371 46.70 -0.74 21.23
CA VAL A 371 47.80 -0.72 20.26
C VAL A 371 47.55 0.43 19.28
N SER A 372 48.48 1.37 19.32
CA SER A 372 48.65 2.50 18.41
C SER A 372 49.16 2.04 17.05
N GLY A 373 48.72 2.70 15.99
CA GLY A 373 49.25 2.58 14.64
C GLY A 373 49.23 3.93 13.93
N GLU A 374 50.28 4.74 14.16
CA GLU A 374 50.68 5.86 13.32
C GLU A 374 50.97 5.38 11.89
N ASN A 375 50.50 6.12 10.86
CA ASN A 375 51.44 6.88 10.04
C ASN A 375 50.81 7.81 8.98
N SER A 376 51.45 8.98 8.90
CA SER A 376 51.86 9.71 7.69
C SER A 376 50.86 10.62 6.93
N SER A 377 50.96 11.89 7.33
CA SER A 377 50.78 13.10 6.53
C SER A 377 51.44 13.05 5.14
N LYS A 378 50.72 13.46 4.10
CA LYS A 378 51.26 14.30 3.02
C LYS A 378 50.23 15.32 2.55
N ASN A 379 50.58 16.58 2.76
CA ASN A 379 49.90 17.78 2.27
C ASN A 379 50.42 18.09 0.86
N THR A 380 49.56 18.43 -0.10
CA THR A 380 49.96 19.13 -1.32
C THR A 380 48.84 20.08 -1.75
N ARG A 381 49.21 21.36 -1.88
CA ARG A 381 48.35 22.49 -2.28
C ARG A 381 48.61 22.81 -3.76
N GLY A 382 47.56 23.24 -4.46
CA GLY A 382 47.57 23.85 -5.80
C GLY A 382 46.98 22.91 -6.86
N THR A 383 46.05 23.27 -7.74
CA THR A 383 45.48 24.54 -8.23
C THR A 383 44.23 24.16 -9.05
N GLY A 384 43.19 25.01 -9.10
CA GLY A 384 42.11 24.80 -10.08
C GLY A 384 40.83 25.59 -9.82
N VAL A 385 40.86 26.90 -10.10
CA VAL A 385 39.66 27.73 -10.26
C VAL A 385 39.18 27.59 -11.71
N VAL A 386 38.09 26.86 -11.98
CA VAL A 386 37.19 27.04 -13.14
C VAL A 386 35.79 26.50 -12.78
N ALA A 387 34.75 27.24 -13.18
CA ALA A 387 33.31 26.88 -13.25
C ALA A 387 32.38 27.27 -12.07
N ILE A 388 32.14 28.58 -11.90
CA ILE A 388 30.90 29.12 -11.31
C ILE A 388 30.21 30.00 -12.36
N VAL A 389 29.43 29.40 -13.28
CA VAL A 389 28.43 30.13 -14.10
C VAL A 389 27.12 29.32 -14.32
N ALA A 390 27.06 28.01 -14.03
CA ALA A 390 25.88 27.20 -14.38
C ALA A 390 24.72 27.18 -13.34
N LEU A 391 24.86 27.76 -12.14
CA LEU A 391 23.85 27.61 -11.07
C LEU A 391 22.84 28.75 -10.94
N VAL A 392 23.03 29.88 -11.62
CA VAL A 392 22.11 31.04 -11.50
C VAL A 392 20.96 30.98 -12.52
N GLY A 393 21.16 30.30 -13.67
CA GLY A 393 20.12 30.17 -14.70
C GLY A 393 18.95 29.24 -14.32
N VAL A 394 19.22 28.16 -13.58
CA VAL A 394 18.20 27.16 -13.20
C VAL A 394 17.26 27.70 -12.10
N ALA A 395 17.78 28.52 -11.18
CA ALA A 395 16.98 29.12 -10.11
C ALA A 395 15.97 30.16 -10.64
N VAL A 396 16.33 30.94 -11.66
CA VAL A 396 15.44 31.96 -12.24
C VAL A 396 14.30 31.33 -13.04
N VAL A 397 14.56 30.23 -13.75
CA VAL A 397 13.52 29.50 -14.50
C VAL A 397 12.55 28.78 -13.55
N ALA A 398 13.04 28.20 -12.45
CA ALA A 398 12.20 27.54 -11.44
C ALA A 398 11.26 28.54 -10.74
N VAL A 399 11.74 29.73 -10.39
CA VAL A 399 10.91 30.78 -9.79
C VAL A 399 9.86 31.31 -10.77
N GLY A 400 10.23 31.48 -12.05
CA GLY A 400 9.29 31.90 -13.10
C GLY A 400 8.16 30.90 -13.32
N ALA A 401 8.44 29.60 -13.28
CA ALA A 401 7.45 28.54 -13.40
C ALA A 401 6.47 28.50 -12.22
N VAL A 402 6.97 28.63 -10.98
CA VAL A 402 6.15 28.63 -9.76
C VAL A 402 5.22 29.85 -9.69
N VAL A 403 5.72 31.03 -10.09
CA VAL A 403 4.90 32.26 -10.12
C VAL A 403 3.80 32.15 -11.17
N ASN A 404 4.08 31.59 -12.35
CA ASN A 404 3.09 31.43 -13.41
C ASN A 404 2.04 30.36 -13.07
N TRP A 405 2.44 29.30 -12.35
CA TRP A 405 1.54 28.26 -11.84
C TRP A 405 0.55 28.80 -10.80
N ARG A 406 1.03 29.55 -9.78
CA ARG A 406 0.13 30.20 -8.81
C ARG A 406 -0.84 31.19 -9.46
N ARG A 407 -0.41 31.88 -10.53
CA ARG A 407 -1.27 32.80 -11.28
C ARG A 407 -2.37 32.06 -12.06
N LYS A 408 -2.10 30.85 -12.55
CA LYS A 408 -3.11 29.98 -13.19
C LYS A 408 -4.11 29.43 -12.18
N GLU A 409 -3.66 28.98 -11.00
CA GLU A 409 -4.56 28.51 -9.94
C GLU A 409 -5.53 29.61 -9.48
N GLY A 410 -5.02 30.84 -9.28
CA GLY A 410 -5.87 31.98 -8.92
C GLY A 410 -6.96 32.26 -9.98
N LYS A 411 -6.63 32.14 -11.27
CA LYS A 411 -7.61 32.32 -12.36
C LYS A 411 -8.64 31.19 -12.44
N LEU A 412 -8.24 29.94 -12.17
CA LEU A 412 -9.14 28.79 -12.13
C LEU A 412 -10.11 28.86 -10.95
N LYS A 413 -9.65 29.34 -9.78
CA LYS A 413 -10.50 29.52 -8.60
C LYS A 413 -11.57 30.58 -8.82
N VAL A 414 -11.20 31.73 -9.39
CA VAL A 414 -12.14 32.81 -9.73
C VAL A 414 -13.15 32.34 -10.81
N ALA A 415 -12.71 31.59 -11.82
CA ALA A 415 -13.60 31.04 -12.83
C ALA A 415 -14.61 30.04 -12.24
N ARG A 416 -14.19 29.20 -11.28
CA ARG A 416 -15.04 28.22 -10.59
C ARG A 416 -16.06 28.90 -9.67
N GLU A 417 -15.67 29.94 -8.95
CA GLU A 417 -16.58 30.74 -8.11
C GLU A 417 -17.60 31.50 -8.98
N THR A 418 -17.17 32.04 -10.12
CA THR A 418 -18.07 32.69 -11.09
C THR A 418 -19.07 31.71 -11.70
N ALA A 419 -18.65 30.47 -12.00
CA ALA A 419 -19.52 29.42 -12.52
C ALA A 419 -20.54 28.92 -11.48
N LEU A 420 -20.15 28.81 -10.20
CA LEU A 420 -21.09 28.45 -9.12
C LEU A 420 -22.13 29.54 -8.85
N SER A 421 -21.77 30.80 -9.06
CA SER A 421 -22.67 31.95 -8.86
C SER A 421 -23.71 32.11 -9.98
N ALA A 422 -23.51 31.43 -11.11
CA ALA A 422 -24.37 31.50 -12.30
C ALA A 422 -25.44 30.40 -12.36
N LEU A 423 -25.50 29.51 -11.36
CA LEU A 423 -26.54 28.48 -11.26
C LEU A 423 -27.81 29.11 -10.67
N ALA A 424 -28.84 29.26 -11.52
CA ALA A 424 -30.16 29.69 -11.09
C ALA A 424 -30.79 28.70 -10.08
N PRO A 425 -31.56 29.17 -9.09
CA PRO A 425 -32.20 28.29 -8.11
C PRO A 425 -33.20 27.34 -8.79
N LEU A 426 -33.13 26.06 -8.42
CA LEU A 426 -34.06 25.02 -8.88
C LEU A 426 -35.50 25.35 -8.45
N PRO A 427 -36.51 25.07 -9.28
CA PRO A 427 -37.91 25.31 -8.93
C PRO A 427 -38.37 24.39 -7.79
N ASN A 428 -39.06 24.97 -6.81
CA ASN A 428 -39.71 24.24 -5.71
C ASN A 428 -40.82 23.33 -6.25
N PHE A 429 -40.67 22.02 -6.07
CA PHE A 429 -41.75 21.06 -6.28
C PHE A 429 -42.55 20.88 -4.98
N PRO A 430 -43.90 21.00 -5.00
CA PRO A 430 -44.73 20.72 -3.83
C PRO A 430 -44.79 19.21 -3.52
N PRO A 431 -44.98 18.82 -2.26
CA PRO A 431 -44.99 17.42 -1.84
C PRO A 431 -46.19 16.66 -2.42
N ARG A 432 -45.92 15.45 -2.93
CA ARG A 432 -46.90 14.52 -3.47
C ARG A 432 -47.66 13.84 -2.31
N GLU A 433 -48.99 13.95 -2.32
CA GLU A 433 -49.89 13.25 -1.40
C GLU A 433 -49.66 11.73 -1.46
N ARG A 434 -49.58 11.09 -0.29
CA ARG A 434 -49.60 9.63 -0.15
C ARG A 434 -51.05 9.20 0.01
N ASP A 435 -51.60 8.59 -1.03
CA ASP A 435 -52.81 7.79 -0.91
C ASP A 435 -52.56 6.57 -0.05
N SER A 436 -53.47 6.39 0.91
CA SER A 436 -53.52 5.29 1.86
C SER A 436 -54.18 4.09 1.19
N LEU A 437 -53.53 2.93 1.22
CA LEU A 437 -54.13 1.64 0.90
C LEU A 437 -53.86 0.68 2.06
N SER A 438 -54.86 0.61 2.94
CA SER A 438 -54.98 -0.38 4.01
C SER A 438 -55.62 -1.64 3.44
N ILE A 439 -54.97 -2.79 3.60
CA ILE A 439 -55.64 -4.09 3.67
C ILE A 439 -55.13 -4.77 4.94
N LEU A 440 -56.07 -4.89 5.89
CA LEU A 440 -56.09 -5.59 7.18
C LEU A 440 -55.31 -4.97 8.35
#